data_AF-A0A667ZFU5-F1
#
_entry.id   AF-A0A667ZFU5-F1
#
_cell.length_a   1.000
_cell.length_b   1.000
_cell.length_c   1.000
_cell.angle_alpha   90.00
_cell.angle_beta   90.00
_cell.angle_gamma   90.00
#
_symmetry.space_group_name_H-M   'P 1'
#
loop_
_entity.id
_entity.type
_entity.pdbx_description
1 polymer ?
#
loop_
_entity_poly.entity_id
_entity_poly.type
_entity_poly.pdbx_seq_one_letter_code
_entity_poly.pdbx_strand_id
1 'polypeptide(L)'
;MVHVYNCHPFASQQIVQVEQEPGLFCCGGGALFVVAVGGCKVEAYDVEQEGCPLLCRFGTMGTVRSIKYSNIGDYLVTIEEKNSATYLRAYTNWRYQAEEKARVGVRLLGHLLRGASLRGGAQMEIIEIPLSERPVAVACCPVTGDLLVGCDKTLVLFSLKRQNHPNQNVSVLDFERSVILHVPGISPKQVLFLSYVFLSDPVDDPTEFLLLPRHQELLGDRARDCGLTVTMEKTGLEDRGHYKVSYVLFRRFAPDFAQGCSVEETRLHSLQLHPLFTSEYNNQSVCVDEPACIFCFFSLPTTGYLYSLRGGVELLSAYQYPEKALEAVLTDHLLHVITNALQCFSVRCAAVAARVEDPYIDTTMRACPPCTLEVCALRMQLFIGLRSLCVYGRHVVLLSTADTETPEEAERTAQRRSMYVSHTHMTHTHTHTHTETQTPA
;
A
#
# COMPACT_ATOMS: atom_id res chain seq x y z
N MET A 1 18.97 -23.08 7.39
CA MET A 1 17.79 -23.99 7.46
C MET A 1 16.84 -23.30 8.41
N VAL A 2 15.67 -22.81 7.97
CA VAL A 2 14.80 -21.99 8.84
C VAL A 2 14.23 -22.86 9.96
N HIS A 3 14.48 -22.48 11.22
CA HIS A 3 13.91 -23.17 12.36
C HIS A 3 12.39 -22.95 12.40
N VAL A 4 11.63 -24.03 12.56
CA VAL A 4 10.16 -24.00 12.66
C VAL A 4 9.75 -24.35 14.08
N TYR A 5 9.10 -23.41 14.76
CA TYR A 5 8.42 -23.65 16.04
C TYR A 5 6.92 -23.76 15.78
N ASN A 6 6.19 -24.61 16.51
CA ASN A 6 4.73 -24.72 16.39
C ASN A 6 4.06 -23.94 17.53
N CYS A 7 3.94 -22.62 17.38
CA CYS A 7 3.24 -21.75 18.32
C CYS A 7 2.00 -21.14 17.66
N HIS A 8 0.89 -21.03 18.37
CA HIS A 8 -0.35 -20.45 17.84
C HIS A 8 -0.43 -18.95 18.22
N PRO A 9 -0.10 -17.99 17.34
CA PRO A 9 -0.07 -16.58 17.71
C PRO A 9 -1.46 -15.92 17.77
N PHE A 10 -2.52 -16.60 17.32
CA PHE A 10 -3.87 -16.04 17.22
C PHE A 10 -4.76 -16.56 18.37
N ALA A 11 -5.57 -15.69 18.96
CA ALA A 11 -6.48 -16.07 20.04
C ALA A 11 -7.84 -16.57 19.53
N SER A 12 -8.36 -15.97 18.46
CA SER A 12 -9.68 -16.25 17.90
C SER A 12 -9.73 -15.88 16.41
N GLN A 13 -10.84 -16.24 15.75
CA GLN A 13 -11.15 -15.89 14.37
C GLN A 13 -12.55 -15.30 14.29
N GLN A 14 -12.73 -14.26 13.47
CA GLN A 14 -14.02 -13.65 13.16
C GLN A 14 -14.22 -13.59 11.64
N ILE A 15 -15.48 -13.58 11.19
CA ILE A 15 -15.85 -13.50 9.78
C ILE A 15 -16.72 -12.27 9.58
N VAL A 16 -16.28 -11.35 8.74
CA VAL A 16 -17.05 -10.16 8.35
C VAL A 16 -17.99 -10.55 7.21
N GLN A 17 -19.29 -10.39 7.43
CA GLN A 17 -20.30 -10.64 6.40
C GLN A 17 -20.45 -9.37 5.55
N VAL A 18 -20.02 -9.45 4.29
CA VAL A 18 -20.11 -8.37 3.31
C VAL A 18 -21.27 -8.61 2.35
N GLU A 19 -21.98 -7.55 1.96
CA GLU A 19 -23.15 -7.67 1.07
C GLU A 19 -22.75 -8.01 -0.38
N GLN A 20 -21.59 -7.53 -0.80
CA GLN A 20 -21.06 -7.68 -2.15
C GLN A 20 -19.65 -8.26 -2.10
N GLU A 21 -19.20 -8.81 -3.23
CA GLU A 21 -17.87 -9.37 -3.34
C GLU A 21 -16.80 -8.30 -3.01
N PRO A 22 -15.97 -8.54 -1.97
CA PRO A 22 -14.97 -7.58 -1.53
C PRO A 22 -13.82 -7.50 -2.54
N GLY A 23 -13.51 -6.29 -3.02
CA GLY A 23 -12.42 -6.04 -3.96
C GLY A 23 -11.21 -5.39 -3.30
N LEU A 24 -11.39 -4.19 -2.77
CA LEU A 24 -10.34 -3.45 -2.05
C LEU A 24 -10.72 -3.32 -0.58
N PHE A 25 -9.73 -3.32 0.30
CA PHE A 25 -9.96 -3.03 1.70
C PHE A 25 -8.78 -2.29 2.32
N CYS A 26 -9.05 -1.58 3.41
CA CYS A 26 -8.03 -1.04 4.30
C CYS A 26 -8.60 -0.93 5.71
N CYS A 27 -7.73 -0.78 6.71
CA CYS A 27 -8.15 -0.61 8.09
C CYS A 27 -7.64 0.71 8.68
N GLY A 28 -8.35 1.20 9.70
CA GLY A 28 -7.92 2.30 10.54
C GLY A 28 -9.06 2.92 11.34
N GLY A 29 -8.73 3.64 12.42
CA GLY A 29 -9.73 4.33 13.24
C GLY A 29 -10.81 3.41 13.85
N GLY A 30 -10.44 2.19 14.19
CA GLY A 30 -11.36 1.18 14.74
C GLY A 30 -12.21 0.48 13.68
N ALA A 31 -11.96 0.73 12.38
CA ALA A 31 -12.80 0.22 11.31
C ALA A 31 -12.02 -0.56 10.23
N LEU A 32 -12.70 -1.55 9.65
CA LEU A 32 -12.39 -2.17 8.37
C LEU A 32 -13.26 -1.51 7.29
N PHE A 33 -12.62 -0.95 6.27
CA PHE A 33 -13.29 -0.39 5.11
C PHE A 33 -13.20 -1.38 3.97
N VAL A 34 -14.34 -1.75 3.39
CA VAL A 34 -14.46 -2.67 2.27
C VAL A 34 -15.08 -1.94 1.08
N VAL A 35 -14.46 -2.08 -0.08
CA VAL A 35 -14.98 -1.63 -1.36
C VAL A 35 -15.32 -2.85 -2.21
N ALA A 36 -16.55 -2.91 -2.72
CA ALA A 36 -16.97 -3.97 -3.62
C ALA A 36 -16.17 -3.96 -4.95
N VAL A 37 -16.01 -5.13 -5.58
CA VAL A 37 -15.33 -5.26 -6.88
C VAL A 37 -15.98 -4.36 -7.93
N GLY A 38 -15.17 -3.49 -8.56
CA GLY A 38 -15.65 -2.51 -9.56
C GLY A 38 -16.60 -1.44 -9.02
N GLY A 39 -16.81 -1.41 -7.70
CA GLY A 39 -17.83 -0.61 -7.04
C GLY A 39 -17.45 0.85 -6.81
N CYS A 40 -18.48 1.62 -6.47
CA CYS A 40 -18.40 3.01 -6.00
C CYS A 40 -19.05 3.16 -4.62
N LYS A 41 -18.98 2.13 -3.78
CA LYS A 41 -19.57 2.08 -2.44
C LYS A 41 -18.54 1.55 -1.46
N VAL A 42 -18.42 2.21 -0.31
CA VAL A 42 -17.57 1.80 0.80
C VAL A 42 -18.45 1.39 1.98
N GLU A 43 -18.14 0.24 2.57
CA GLU A 43 -18.78 -0.27 3.78
C GLU A 43 -17.74 -0.28 4.91
N ALA A 44 -18.08 0.33 6.05
CA ALA A 44 -17.21 0.38 7.22
C ALA A 44 -17.75 -0.55 8.31
N TYR A 45 -16.90 -1.39 8.87
CA TYR A 45 -17.22 -2.34 9.93
C TYR A 45 -16.35 -2.09 11.16
N ASP A 46 -16.91 -2.15 12.35
CA ASP A 46 -16.17 -2.01 13.60
C ASP A 46 -15.34 -3.27 13.84
N VAL A 47 -14.01 -3.17 13.92
CA VAL A 47 -13.15 -4.35 14.14
C VAL A 47 -12.83 -4.60 15.61
N GLU A 48 -13.24 -3.70 16.50
CA GLU A 48 -12.98 -3.79 17.94
C GLU A 48 -14.15 -4.50 18.65
N GLN A 49 -15.32 -4.54 18.02
CA GLN A 49 -16.49 -5.27 18.50
C GLN A 49 -16.61 -6.67 17.88
N GLU A 50 -17.05 -7.64 18.70
CA GLU A 50 -17.27 -9.01 18.25
C GLU A 50 -18.34 -9.08 17.16
N GLY A 51 -18.06 -9.87 16.10
CA GLY A 51 -18.95 -10.03 14.95
C GLY A 51 -18.82 -8.92 13.90
N CYS A 52 -17.93 -7.97 14.14
CA CYS A 52 -17.61 -6.84 13.27
C CYS A 52 -18.86 -6.11 12.73
N PRO A 53 -19.68 -5.47 13.58
CA PRO A 53 -20.92 -4.84 13.13
C PRO A 53 -20.65 -3.71 12.14
N LEU A 54 -21.58 -3.54 11.19
CA LEU A 54 -21.54 -2.43 10.24
C LEU A 54 -21.68 -1.08 10.97
N LEU A 55 -20.76 -0.16 10.70
CA LEU A 55 -20.78 1.22 11.18
C LEU A 55 -21.58 2.14 10.26
N CYS A 56 -21.26 2.13 8.97
CA CYS A 56 -21.89 3.01 7.98
C CYS A 56 -21.59 2.57 6.55
N ARG A 57 -22.30 3.18 5.60
CA ARG A 57 -22.04 3.03 4.17
C ARG A 57 -22.09 4.38 3.47
N PHE A 58 -21.24 4.56 2.46
CA PHE A 58 -21.27 5.76 1.64
C PHE A 58 -20.80 5.49 0.22
N GLY A 59 -21.28 6.32 -0.71
CA GLY A 59 -20.88 6.28 -2.10
C GLY A 59 -19.61 7.08 -2.37
N THR A 60 -18.80 6.61 -3.32
CA THR A 60 -17.70 7.35 -3.93
C THR A 60 -18.14 7.95 -5.26
N MET A 61 -17.36 8.91 -5.78
CA MET A 61 -17.72 9.65 -6.99
C MET A 61 -17.36 8.91 -8.29
N GLY A 62 -16.44 7.94 -8.21
CA GLY A 62 -16.05 7.00 -9.27
C GLY A 62 -15.63 5.65 -8.70
N THR A 63 -15.17 4.74 -9.57
CA THR A 63 -14.68 3.43 -9.17
C THR A 63 -13.36 3.57 -8.41
N VAL A 64 -13.28 3.01 -7.21
CA VAL A 64 -12.09 3.14 -6.36
C VAL A 64 -10.98 2.22 -6.89
N ARG A 65 -9.80 2.80 -7.15
CA ARG A 65 -8.57 2.09 -7.53
C ARG A 65 -7.61 1.90 -6.37
N SER A 66 -7.63 2.83 -5.42
CA SER A 66 -6.83 2.78 -4.19
C SER A 66 -7.60 3.43 -3.06
N ILE A 67 -7.51 2.87 -1.85
CA ILE A 67 -8.08 3.43 -0.63
C ILE A 67 -7.06 3.29 0.51
N LYS A 68 -6.83 4.37 1.26
CA LYS A 68 -5.98 4.39 2.45
C LYS A 68 -6.64 5.21 3.54
N TYR A 69 -6.40 4.83 4.80
CA TYR A 69 -6.88 5.56 5.97
C TYR A 69 -5.72 6.26 6.68
N SER A 70 -5.94 7.49 7.13
CA SER A 70 -5.02 8.25 7.99
C SER A 70 -5.52 8.24 9.43
N ASN A 71 -4.79 7.57 10.33
CA ASN A 71 -5.15 7.54 11.76
C ASN A 71 -5.06 8.91 12.42
N ILE A 72 -4.01 9.69 12.10
CA ILE A 72 -3.79 11.01 12.68
C ILE A 72 -4.81 12.04 12.14
N GLY A 73 -5.18 11.91 10.87
CA GLY A 73 -6.15 12.81 10.25
C GLY A 73 -7.61 12.38 10.38
N ASP A 74 -7.90 11.13 10.73
CA ASP A 74 -9.23 10.51 10.64
C ASP A 74 -9.93 10.79 9.29
N TYR A 75 -9.21 10.54 8.21
CA TYR A 75 -9.74 10.65 6.85
C TYR A 75 -9.37 9.43 6.02
N LEU A 76 -10.25 9.10 5.06
CA LEU A 76 -9.94 8.18 3.98
C LEU A 76 -9.46 8.98 2.78
N VAL A 77 -8.47 8.48 2.06
CA VAL A 77 -8.05 9.01 0.77
C VAL A 77 -8.24 7.93 -0.28
N THR A 78 -8.80 8.32 -1.43
CA THR A 78 -9.02 7.43 -2.56
C THR A 78 -8.37 7.98 -3.82
N ILE A 79 -7.88 7.06 -4.65
CA ILE A 79 -7.71 7.31 -6.08
C ILE A 79 -8.91 6.67 -6.77
N GLU A 80 -9.70 7.47 -7.48
CA GLU A 80 -10.91 7.04 -8.16
C GLU A 80 -10.80 7.24 -9.67
N GLU A 81 -11.40 6.35 -10.44
CA GLU A 81 -11.52 6.48 -11.88
C GLU A 81 -12.97 6.81 -12.27
N LYS A 82 -13.13 7.82 -13.12
CA LYS A 82 -14.41 8.23 -13.67
C LYS A 82 -14.19 8.84 -15.05
N ASN A 83 -14.95 8.40 -16.05
CA ASN A 83 -14.87 8.91 -17.42
C ASN A 83 -13.42 8.91 -17.97
N SER A 84 -12.69 7.80 -17.75
CA SER A 84 -11.29 7.62 -18.18
C SER A 84 -10.28 8.62 -17.58
N ALA A 85 -10.67 9.36 -16.54
CA ALA A 85 -9.80 10.24 -15.76
C ALA A 85 -9.70 9.74 -14.31
N THR A 86 -8.55 10.00 -13.67
CA THR A 86 -8.32 9.66 -12.27
C THR A 86 -8.37 10.89 -11.39
N TYR A 87 -8.92 10.71 -10.18
CA TYR A 87 -9.17 11.79 -9.23
C TYR A 87 -8.68 11.37 -7.85
N LEU A 88 -8.09 12.32 -7.14
CA LEU A 88 -7.72 12.17 -5.73
C LEU A 88 -8.80 12.82 -4.87
N ARG A 89 -9.39 12.06 -3.95
CA ARG A 89 -10.41 12.55 -3.02
C ARG A 89 -10.10 12.16 -1.60
N ALA A 90 -10.35 13.05 -0.65
CA ALA A 90 -10.33 12.75 0.78
C ALA A 90 -11.74 12.80 1.35
N TYR A 91 -12.10 11.79 2.14
CA TYR A 91 -13.39 11.65 2.80
C TYR A 91 -13.19 11.81 4.31
N THR A 92 -13.85 12.81 4.88
CA THR A 92 -13.76 13.15 6.31
C THR A 92 -15.13 12.97 6.96
N ASN A 93 -15.13 12.75 8.27
CA ASN A 93 -16.36 12.63 9.05
C ASN A 93 -17.32 11.55 8.52
N TRP A 94 -16.76 10.47 7.97
CA TRP A 94 -17.48 9.37 7.33
C TRP A 94 -18.49 8.68 8.27
N ARG A 95 -18.25 8.71 9.59
CA ARG A 95 -19.15 8.15 10.61
C ARG A 95 -20.55 8.79 10.62
N TYR A 96 -20.71 10.02 10.12
CA TYR A 96 -22.04 10.64 10.02
C TYR A 96 -22.96 9.97 8.98
N GLN A 97 -22.45 9.03 8.18
CA GLN A 97 -23.26 8.23 7.26
C GLN A 97 -23.84 6.95 7.88
N ALA A 98 -23.77 6.76 9.21
CA ALA A 98 -24.33 5.57 9.86
C ALA A 98 -25.82 5.32 9.56
N GLU A 99 -26.62 6.39 9.41
CA GLU A 99 -28.05 6.29 9.08
C GLU A 99 -28.35 6.31 7.57
N GLU A 100 -27.33 6.39 6.70
CA GLU A 100 -27.43 6.51 5.22
C GLU A 100 -28.33 7.65 4.70
N LYS A 101 -28.71 8.59 5.58
CA LYS A 101 -29.63 9.71 5.29
C LYS A 101 -28.96 11.08 5.40
N ALA A 102 -27.74 11.12 5.93
CA ALA A 102 -27.02 12.37 6.12
C ALA A 102 -26.60 12.96 4.76
N ARG A 103 -26.66 14.29 4.65
CA ARG A 103 -26.14 14.98 3.46
C ARG A 103 -24.63 14.78 3.38
N VAL A 104 -24.10 14.81 2.15
CA VAL A 104 -22.66 14.78 1.89
C VAL A 104 -22.25 16.13 1.32
N GLY A 105 -21.33 16.82 2.00
CA GLY A 105 -20.70 18.03 1.48
C GLY A 105 -19.61 17.67 0.46
N VAL A 106 -19.50 18.41 -0.64
CA VAL A 106 -18.39 18.26 -1.60
C VAL A 106 -17.74 19.62 -1.78
N ARG A 107 -16.41 19.67 -1.71
CA ARG A 107 -15.63 20.90 -1.87
C ARG A 107 -14.27 20.64 -2.51
N LEU A 108 -13.70 21.66 -3.12
CA LEU A 108 -12.31 21.64 -3.58
C LEU A 108 -11.36 21.95 -2.43
N LEU A 109 -10.14 21.40 -2.48
CA LEU A 109 -9.06 21.77 -1.58
C LEU A 109 -8.89 23.30 -1.51
N GLY A 110 -8.72 23.83 -0.30
CA GLY A 110 -8.56 25.26 -0.04
C GLY A 110 -9.86 26.09 -0.16
N HIS A 111 -10.94 25.49 -0.69
CA HIS A 111 -12.25 26.13 -0.76
C HIS A 111 -13.11 25.64 0.40
N LEU A 112 -13.12 26.41 1.48
CA LEU A 112 -14.08 26.19 2.55
C LEU A 112 -15.46 26.67 2.11
N LEU A 113 -16.47 25.80 2.25
CA LEU A 113 -17.86 26.12 1.97
C LEU A 113 -18.35 27.17 2.98
N ARG A 114 -18.21 28.46 2.65
CA ARG A 114 -18.82 29.54 3.44
C ARG A 114 -20.34 29.43 3.34
N GLY A 115 -20.96 28.83 4.35
CA GLY A 115 -22.36 29.07 4.70
C GLY A 115 -23.34 27.89 4.60
N ALA A 116 -23.01 26.78 3.92
CA ALA A 116 -23.94 25.65 3.78
C ALA A 116 -23.60 24.44 4.66
N SER A 117 -22.33 24.00 4.72
CA SER A 117 -21.89 22.95 5.64
C SER A 117 -21.77 23.44 7.09
N LEU A 118 -21.50 24.74 7.30
CA LEU A 118 -21.38 25.38 8.62
C LEU A 118 -22.72 25.65 9.34
N ARG A 119 -23.85 25.63 8.60
CA ARG A 119 -25.20 25.88 9.16
C ARG A 119 -25.99 24.61 9.43
N GLY A 120 -25.55 23.48 8.90
CA GLY A 120 -26.34 22.24 8.83
C GLY A 120 -25.68 21.06 9.53
N GLY A 121 -25.48 21.16 10.84
CA GLY A 121 -25.10 20.00 11.67
C GLY A 121 -23.82 19.28 11.23
N ALA A 122 -23.59 18.13 11.84
CA ALA A 122 -22.42 17.32 11.55
C ALA A 122 -22.71 16.39 10.35
N GLN A 123 -21.88 16.46 9.32
CA GLN A 123 -22.06 15.73 8.05
C GLN A 123 -20.72 15.23 7.51
N MET A 124 -20.79 14.23 6.64
CA MET A 124 -19.63 13.75 5.89
C MET A 124 -19.23 14.79 4.83
N GLU A 125 -17.93 14.95 4.61
CA GLU A 125 -17.39 15.83 3.55
C GLU A 125 -16.43 15.08 2.62
N ILE A 126 -16.47 15.45 1.34
CA ILE A 126 -15.57 15.01 0.28
C ILE A 126 -14.75 16.22 -0.16
N ILE A 127 -13.43 16.09 -0.06
CA ILE A 127 -12.45 17.08 -0.50
C ILE A 127 -11.85 16.58 -1.81
N GLU A 128 -12.12 17.27 -2.91
CA GLU A 128 -11.49 17.02 -4.19
C GLU A 128 -10.12 17.72 -4.24
N ILE A 129 -9.05 16.94 -4.46
CA ILE A 129 -7.67 17.41 -4.43
C ILE A 129 -7.15 17.50 -5.87
N PRO A 130 -7.08 18.70 -6.47
CA PRO A 130 -6.63 18.86 -7.84
C PRO A 130 -5.12 18.60 -7.96
N LEU A 131 -4.76 17.82 -8.98
CA LEU A 131 -3.39 17.48 -9.35
C LEU A 131 -3.13 17.87 -10.80
N SER A 132 -1.90 18.24 -11.11
CA SER A 132 -1.44 18.52 -12.49
C SER A 132 -1.20 17.24 -13.30
N GLU A 133 -0.90 16.14 -12.63
CA GLU A 133 -0.60 14.84 -13.20
C GLU A 133 -1.52 13.77 -12.61
N ARG A 134 -1.64 12.64 -13.31
CA ARG A 134 -2.43 11.50 -12.88
C ARG A 134 -1.87 10.92 -11.57
N PRO A 135 -2.67 10.81 -10.49
CA PRO A 135 -2.25 10.07 -9.30
C PRO A 135 -2.19 8.57 -9.59
N VAL A 136 -1.10 7.95 -9.14
CA VAL A 136 -0.81 6.52 -9.27
C VAL A 136 -0.83 5.83 -7.90
N ALA A 137 -0.27 6.48 -6.88
CA ALA A 137 -0.17 5.92 -5.53
C ALA A 137 -0.37 7.00 -4.45
N VAL A 138 -0.76 6.57 -3.25
CA VAL A 138 -0.94 7.45 -2.08
C VAL A 138 -0.41 6.80 -0.81
N ALA A 139 0.12 7.62 0.10
CA ALA A 139 0.49 7.22 1.45
C ALA A 139 0.15 8.33 2.46
N CYS A 140 -0.37 7.92 3.62
CA CYS A 140 -0.65 8.81 4.74
C CYS A 140 0.49 8.71 5.76
N CYS A 141 0.99 9.85 6.23
CA CYS A 141 2.00 9.89 7.29
C CYS A 141 1.37 9.42 8.61
N PRO A 142 1.90 8.36 9.25
CA PRO A 142 1.35 7.86 10.51
C PRO A 142 1.66 8.78 11.71
N VAL A 143 2.45 9.84 11.53
CA VAL A 143 2.85 10.78 12.59
C VAL A 143 2.11 12.11 12.48
N THR A 144 2.11 12.73 11.29
CA THR A 144 1.52 14.07 11.08
C THR A 144 0.12 14.01 10.46
N GLY A 145 -0.23 12.88 9.85
CA GLY A 145 -1.46 12.77 9.04
C GLY A 145 -1.37 13.45 7.68
N ASP A 146 -0.20 13.94 7.29
CA ASP A 146 0.06 14.49 5.96
C ASP A 146 -0.12 13.43 4.87
N LEU A 147 -0.42 13.87 3.65
CA LEU A 147 -0.68 13.01 2.50
C LEU A 147 0.43 13.16 1.46
N LEU A 148 1.06 12.05 1.09
CA LEU A 148 1.96 11.98 -0.06
C LEU A 148 1.25 11.30 -1.23
N VAL A 149 1.36 11.90 -2.41
CA VAL A 149 0.77 11.39 -3.65
C VAL A 149 1.88 11.15 -4.66
N GLY A 150 2.00 9.92 -5.15
CA GLY A 150 2.82 9.60 -6.32
C GLY A 150 2.02 9.81 -7.59
N CYS A 151 2.51 10.69 -8.44
CA CYS A 151 2.03 10.93 -9.80
C CYS A 151 3.01 10.32 -10.81
N ASP A 152 2.66 10.32 -12.10
CA ASP A 152 3.47 9.71 -13.17
C ASP A 152 4.96 10.12 -13.15
N LYS A 153 5.28 11.39 -12.85
CA LYS A 153 6.68 11.88 -12.82
C LYS A 153 7.02 12.74 -11.59
N THR A 154 6.07 12.91 -10.69
CA THR A 154 6.21 13.78 -9.52
C THR A 154 5.67 13.12 -8.27
N LEU A 155 6.15 13.57 -7.12
CA LEU A 155 5.54 13.29 -5.83
C LEU A 155 5.04 14.60 -5.25
N VAL A 156 3.81 14.63 -4.79
CA VAL A 156 3.19 15.83 -4.23
C VAL A 156 2.88 15.59 -2.76
N LEU A 157 3.50 16.40 -1.90
CA LEU A 157 3.26 16.42 -0.47
C LEU A 157 2.17 17.44 -0.12
N PHE A 158 1.14 16.97 0.55
CA PHE A 158 0.07 17.78 1.12
C PHE A 158 0.14 17.72 2.65
N SER A 159 0.37 18.87 3.28
CA SER A 159 0.32 18.98 4.73
C SER A 159 -1.12 19.09 5.24
N LEU A 160 -1.42 18.32 6.26
CA LEU A 160 -2.71 18.31 6.94
C LEU A 160 -2.90 19.63 7.71
N LYS A 161 -4.04 20.28 7.50
CA LYS A 161 -4.42 21.51 8.20
C LYS A 161 -5.72 21.29 8.97
N ARG A 162 -5.73 21.74 10.22
CA ARG A 162 -6.94 21.82 11.04
C ARG A 162 -7.26 23.29 11.23
N GLN A 163 -8.33 23.75 10.62
CA GLN A 163 -8.79 25.12 10.76
C GLN A 163 -9.89 25.18 11.81
N ASN A 164 -9.64 25.92 12.90
CA ASN A 164 -10.62 26.17 13.94
C ASN A 164 -11.42 27.42 13.57
N HIS A 165 -12.74 27.30 13.47
CA HIS A 165 -13.58 28.46 13.24
C HIS A 165 -13.80 29.21 14.57
N PRO A 166 -13.51 30.52 14.68
CA PRO A 166 -13.53 31.23 15.97
C PRO A 166 -14.90 31.28 16.67
N ASN A 167 -15.98 30.96 15.96
CA ASN A 167 -17.36 31.03 16.47
C ASN A 167 -18.05 29.66 16.62
N GLN A 168 -17.37 28.54 16.32
CA GLN A 168 -17.93 27.19 16.47
C GLN A 168 -16.81 26.24 16.92
N ASN A 169 -17.07 25.38 17.90
CA ASN A 169 -16.14 24.32 18.36
C ASN A 169 -15.96 23.19 17.32
N VAL A 170 -15.91 23.53 16.03
CA VAL A 170 -15.76 22.58 14.93
C VAL A 170 -14.45 22.89 14.23
N SER A 171 -13.51 21.94 14.29
CA SER A 171 -12.29 21.97 13.49
C SER A 171 -12.58 21.38 12.12
N VAL A 172 -12.38 22.15 11.06
CA VAL A 172 -12.49 21.64 9.69
C VAL A 172 -11.12 21.16 9.23
N LEU A 173 -11.07 19.93 8.73
CA LEU A 173 -9.87 19.34 8.16
C LEU A 173 -9.73 19.78 6.70
N ASP A 174 -8.57 20.28 6.32
CA ASP A 174 -8.20 20.55 4.93
C ASP A 174 -6.73 20.19 4.68
N PHE A 175 -6.26 20.39 3.45
CA PHE A 175 -4.88 20.17 3.07
C PHE A 175 -4.26 21.40 2.43
N GLU A 176 -2.95 21.55 2.59
CA GLU A 176 -2.14 22.54 1.92
C GLU A 176 -1.09 21.81 1.08
N ARG A 177 -0.97 22.15 -0.20
CA ARG A 177 0.11 21.61 -1.02
C ARG A 177 1.41 22.25 -0.56
N SER A 178 2.36 21.45 -0.07
CA SER A 178 3.60 21.94 0.53
C SER A 178 4.76 21.86 -0.46
N VAL A 179 5.05 20.67 -0.97
CA VAL A 179 6.25 20.38 -1.78
C VAL A 179 5.90 19.50 -2.97
N ILE A 180 6.57 19.73 -4.09
CA ILE A 180 6.56 18.86 -5.27
C ILE A 180 7.98 18.34 -5.48
N LEU A 181 8.15 17.01 -5.52
CA LEU A 181 9.41 16.37 -5.84
C LEU A 181 9.32 15.86 -7.28
N HIS A 182 10.17 16.38 -8.16
CA HIS A 182 10.29 15.88 -9.52
C HIS A 182 11.28 14.71 -9.54
N VAL A 183 10.84 13.59 -10.10
CA VAL A 183 11.59 12.33 -10.18
C VAL A 183 11.69 11.88 -11.64
N PRO A 184 12.42 12.62 -12.50
CA PRO A 184 12.52 12.29 -13.92
C PRO A 184 13.10 10.88 -14.13
N GLY A 185 12.47 10.14 -15.06
CA GLY A 185 12.90 8.78 -15.42
C GLY A 185 12.37 7.68 -14.50
N ILE A 186 11.52 8.01 -13.53
CA ILE A 186 10.82 7.04 -12.67
C ILE A 186 9.32 7.29 -12.75
N SER A 187 8.54 6.21 -12.81
CA SER A 187 7.09 6.24 -12.62
C SER A 187 6.72 5.53 -11.31
N PRO A 188 6.52 6.27 -10.20
CA PRO A 188 6.20 5.68 -8.90
C PRO A 188 4.99 4.73 -8.97
N LYS A 189 5.19 3.44 -8.73
CA LYS A 189 4.08 2.48 -8.62
C LYS A 189 3.53 2.41 -7.19
N GLN A 190 4.41 2.55 -6.21
CA GLN A 190 4.06 2.62 -4.79
C GLN A 190 4.88 3.72 -4.13
N VAL A 191 4.23 4.45 -3.22
CA VAL A 191 4.86 5.44 -2.36
C VAL A 191 4.59 5.08 -0.91
N LEU A 192 5.55 5.37 -0.04
CA LEU A 192 5.38 5.31 1.41
C LEU A 192 5.89 6.59 2.03
N PHE A 193 5.27 6.97 3.15
CA PHE A 193 5.49 8.30 3.70
C PHE A 193 5.59 8.33 5.22
N LEU A 194 6.69 8.93 5.67
CA LEU A 194 7.07 9.30 7.04
C LEU A 194 7.85 10.62 6.94
N SER A 195 8.85 10.85 7.81
CA SER A 195 9.94 11.79 7.51
C SER A 195 10.77 11.41 6.27
N TYR A 196 10.58 10.20 5.75
CA TYR A 196 11.23 9.68 4.54
C TYR A 196 10.19 9.34 3.47
N VAL A 197 10.64 9.42 2.22
CA VAL A 197 9.86 9.03 1.05
C VAL A 197 10.53 7.84 0.38
N PHE A 198 9.77 6.76 0.19
CA PHE A 198 10.25 5.56 -0.49
C PHE A 198 9.48 5.36 -1.79
N LEU A 199 10.21 5.01 -2.84
CA LEU A 199 9.71 4.77 -4.18
C LEU A 199 10.10 3.38 -4.65
N SER A 200 9.18 2.72 -5.34
CA SER A 200 9.47 1.52 -6.13
C SER A 200 9.06 1.75 -7.59
N ASP A 201 9.93 1.29 -8.49
CA ASP A 201 9.71 1.29 -9.93
C ASP A 201 10.27 -0.02 -10.54
N PRO A 202 9.42 -0.96 -10.98
CA PRO A 202 9.86 -2.11 -11.75
C PRO A 202 10.13 -1.69 -13.20
N VAL A 203 11.28 -2.08 -13.76
CA VAL A 203 11.57 -1.84 -15.18
C VAL A 203 10.64 -2.73 -16.03
N ASP A 204 9.69 -2.12 -16.72
CA ASP A 204 8.68 -2.81 -17.54
C ASP A 204 9.13 -3.07 -19.00
N ASP A 205 10.31 -2.60 -19.44
CA ASP A 205 10.76 -2.73 -20.85
C ASP A 205 11.91 -3.75 -21.04
N PRO A 206 11.68 -4.90 -21.68
CA PRO A 206 12.70 -5.92 -21.96
C PRO A 206 13.60 -5.61 -23.16
N THR A 207 13.46 -4.46 -23.84
CA THR A 207 14.07 -4.26 -25.17
C THR A 207 15.45 -3.58 -25.17
N GLU A 208 15.95 -3.10 -24.02
CA GLU A 208 17.27 -2.47 -23.93
C GLU A 208 18.38 -3.50 -23.59
N PHE A 209 18.62 -4.43 -24.51
CA PHE A 209 19.74 -5.39 -24.44
C PHE A 209 21.10 -4.74 -24.77
N LEU A 210 21.53 -3.75 -23.99
CA LEU A 210 22.92 -3.28 -24.01
C LEU A 210 23.39 -2.98 -22.58
N LEU A 211 24.27 -3.86 -22.08
CA LEU A 211 24.89 -3.85 -20.74
C LEU A 211 23.90 -4.00 -19.57
N LEU A 212 23.53 -5.24 -19.25
CA LEU A 212 22.76 -5.57 -18.04
C LEU A 212 23.46 -4.98 -16.78
N PRO A 213 22.88 -3.99 -16.11
CA PRO A 213 23.40 -3.54 -14.82
C PRO A 213 23.08 -4.61 -13.77
N ARG A 214 24.12 -5.07 -13.07
CA ARG A 214 24.05 -6.07 -12.00
C ARG A 214 23.10 -5.60 -10.89
N HIS A 215 22.56 -6.55 -10.11
CA HIS A 215 21.88 -6.26 -8.84
C HIS A 215 22.71 -5.26 -8.02
N GLN A 216 22.10 -4.15 -7.64
CA GLN A 216 22.79 -3.05 -6.97
C GLN A 216 22.10 -2.73 -5.66
N GLU A 217 22.90 -2.55 -4.61
CA GLU A 217 22.45 -2.12 -3.29
C GLU A 217 23.36 -1.00 -2.80
N LEU A 218 22.77 0.16 -2.52
CA LEU A 218 23.46 1.34 -2.01
C LEU A 218 22.76 1.79 -0.73
N LEU A 219 23.53 1.90 0.35
CA LEU A 219 23.06 2.19 1.70
C LEU A 219 23.64 3.52 2.19
N GLY A 220 22.82 4.30 2.89
CA GLY A 220 23.22 5.59 3.47
C GLY A 220 23.67 6.57 2.40
N ASP A 221 24.75 7.32 2.65
CA ASP A 221 25.23 8.34 1.72
C ASP A 221 25.61 7.80 0.34
N ARG A 222 26.00 6.51 0.23
CA ARG A 222 26.27 5.86 -1.06
C ARG A 222 25.03 5.78 -1.95
N ALA A 223 23.82 5.85 -1.37
CA ALA A 223 22.58 5.85 -2.15
C ALA A 223 22.43 7.10 -3.04
N ARG A 224 23.21 8.16 -2.80
CA ARG A 224 23.29 9.33 -3.69
C ARG A 224 23.87 9.00 -5.07
N ASP A 225 24.68 7.96 -5.15
CA ASP A 225 25.35 7.53 -6.38
C ASP A 225 24.46 6.58 -7.22
N CYS A 226 23.16 6.49 -6.93
CA CYS A 226 22.21 5.63 -7.64
C CYS A 226 21.87 6.12 -9.06
N GLY A 227 22.33 7.32 -9.44
CA GLY A 227 22.08 7.92 -10.75
C GLY A 227 20.70 8.58 -10.90
N LEU A 228 19.84 8.50 -9.88
CA LEU A 228 18.53 9.14 -9.89
C LEU A 228 18.64 10.58 -9.41
N THR A 229 18.15 11.52 -10.23
CA THR A 229 18.10 12.94 -9.85
C THR A 229 16.72 13.26 -9.29
N VAL A 230 16.66 13.78 -8.07
CA VAL A 230 15.42 14.25 -7.45
C VAL A 230 15.54 15.75 -7.20
N THR A 231 14.64 16.55 -7.77
CA THR A 231 14.62 18.00 -7.55
C THR A 231 13.37 18.40 -6.79
N MET A 232 13.53 19.29 -5.82
CA MET A 232 12.46 19.74 -4.94
C MET A 232 11.99 21.13 -5.33
N GLU A 233 10.69 21.25 -5.59
CA GLU A 233 9.98 22.50 -5.81
C GLU A 233 9.11 22.82 -4.60
N LYS A 234 9.28 24.03 -4.10
CA LYS A 234 8.52 24.59 -2.99
C LYS A 234 7.34 25.38 -3.53
N THR A 235 6.16 25.16 -2.95
CA THR A 235 4.94 25.86 -3.40
C THR A 235 4.79 27.26 -2.82
N GLY A 236 5.58 27.60 -1.79
CA GLY A 236 5.48 28.88 -1.09
C GLY A 236 4.27 29.01 -0.15
N LEU A 237 3.45 27.96 -0.01
CA LEU A 237 2.35 27.89 0.95
C LEU A 237 2.79 27.30 2.30
N GLU A 238 3.99 26.73 2.38
CA GLU A 238 4.49 26.01 3.54
C GLU A 238 4.78 26.91 4.75
N ASP A 239 4.10 26.65 5.86
CA ASP A 239 4.18 27.48 7.07
C ASP A 239 5.29 27.05 8.06
N ARG A 240 5.93 25.87 7.86
CA ARG A 240 6.68 25.20 8.95
C ARG A 240 7.99 24.45 8.62
N GLY A 241 8.46 24.35 7.37
CA GLY A 241 9.49 23.36 7.01
C GLY A 241 10.70 23.82 6.19
N HIS A 242 11.91 23.55 6.68
CA HIS A 242 13.09 23.40 5.82
C HIS A 242 13.19 21.95 5.34
N TYR A 243 12.65 21.69 4.15
CA TYR A 243 12.79 20.38 3.51
C TYR A 243 14.19 20.18 2.92
N LYS A 244 14.72 18.96 3.02
CA LYS A 244 15.98 18.53 2.40
C LYS A 244 15.77 17.17 1.78
N VAL A 245 16.34 16.96 0.59
CA VAL A 245 16.36 15.65 -0.07
C VAL A 245 17.61 14.90 0.36
N SER A 246 17.44 13.65 0.79
CA SER A 246 18.52 12.71 1.08
C SER A 246 18.12 11.32 0.62
N TYR A 247 19.08 10.59 0.04
CA TYR A 247 18.93 9.20 -0.37
C TYR A 247 19.38 8.32 0.79
N VAL A 248 18.55 7.34 1.16
CA VAL A 248 18.78 6.49 2.34
C VAL A 248 19.06 5.06 1.92
N LEU A 249 18.23 4.52 1.04
CA LEU A 249 18.33 3.16 0.54
C LEU A 249 17.99 3.18 -0.94
N PHE A 250 18.88 2.63 -1.77
CA PHE A 250 18.61 2.34 -3.16
C PHE A 250 18.90 0.88 -3.45
N ARG A 251 17.93 0.20 -4.07
CA ARG A 251 18.10 -1.17 -4.53
C ARG A 251 17.53 -1.33 -5.91
N ARG A 252 18.32 -1.89 -6.82
CA ARG A 252 17.89 -2.29 -8.15
C ARG A 252 17.90 -3.80 -8.24
N PHE A 253 16.73 -4.38 -8.43
CA PHE A 253 16.59 -5.80 -8.69
C PHE A 253 16.81 -6.07 -10.18
N ALA A 254 17.69 -7.02 -10.48
CA ALA A 254 17.91 -7.49 -11.84
C ALA A 254 17.94 -9.03 -11.79
N PRO A 255 17.16 -9.72 -12.63
CA PRO A 255 17.17 -11.18 -12.64
C PRO A 255 18.54 -11.70 -13.08
N ASP A 256 19.08 -12.64 -12.31
CA ASP A 256 20.29 -13.36 -12.70
C ASP A 256 19.93 -14.51 -13.64
N PHE A 257 19.81 -14.20 -14.93
CA PHE A 257 19.50 -15.19 -15.96
C PHE A 257 20.54 -16.31 -16.04
N ALA A 258 21.79 -16.08 -15.60
CA ALA A 258 22.81 -17.13 -15.59
C ALA A 258 22.52 -18.22 -14.55
N GLN A 259 21.76 -17.89 -13.50
CA GLN A 259 21.28 -18.84 -12.50
C GLN A 259 19.87 -19.39 -12.82
N GLY A 260 19.32 -19.05 -13.99
CA GLY A 260 17.97 -19.45 -14.39
C GLY A 260 16.85 -18.64 -13.73
N CYS A 261 17.16 -17.51 -13.08
CA CYS A 261 16.15 -16.65 -12.46
C CYS A 261 15.25 -16.00 -13.51
N SER A 262 13.94 -16.02 -13.25
CA SER A 262 12.96 -15.35 -14.08
C SER A 262 12.76 -13.89 -13.64
N VAL A 263 12.23 -13.05 -14.53
CA VAL A 263 11.84 -11.66 -14.19
C VAL A 263 10.83 -11.65 -13.04
N GLU A 264 9.93 -12.63 -12.99
CA GLU A 264 8.91 -12.75 -11.94
C GLU A 264 9.51 -12.84 -10.54
N GLU A 265 10.63 -13.54 -10.38
CA GLU A 265 11.32 -13.70 -9.09
C GLU A 265 11.93 -12.39 -8.56
N THR A 266 12.02 -11.37 -9.41
CA THR A 266 12.50 -10.04 -9.04
C THR A 266 11.39 -9.02 -8.81
N ARG A 267 10.12 -9.42 -8.96
CA ARG A 267 8.97 -8.52 -8.78
C ARG A 267 8.74 -8.20 -7.32
N LEU A 268 8.79 -6.92 -6.99
CA LEU A 268 8.42 -6.43 -5.68
C LEU A 268 6.90 -6.52 -5.49
N HIS A 269 6.44 -7.22 -4.46
CA HIS A 269 5.00 -7.39 -4.18
C HIS A 269 4.57 -6.73 -2.86
N SER A 270 5.49 -6.48 -1.94
CA SER A 270 5.18 -5.77 -0.69
C SER A 270 6.31 -4.83 -0.30
N LEU A 271 5.96 -3.60 0.08
CA LEU A 271 6.87 -2.56 0.53
C LEU A 271 6.23 -1.82 1.69
N GLN A 272 6.95 -1.69 2.80
CA GLN A 272 6.48 -1.09 4.04
C GLN A 272 7.55 -0.26 4.73
N LEU A 273 7.09 0.83 5.35
CA LEU A 273 7.82 1.61 6.32
C LEU A 273 7.12 1.45 7.64
N HIS A 274 7.88 1.02 8.64
CA HIS A 274 7.34 0.64 9.93
C HIS A 274 8.00 1.48 11.03
N PRO A 275 7.38 2.61 11.42
CA PRO A 275 7.83 3.38 12.57
C PRO A 275 7.43 2.63 13.84
N LEU A 276 8.37 2.47 14.77
CA LEU A 276 8.11 1.85 16.06
C LEU A 276 8.37 2.87 17.17
N PHE A 277 7.35 3.10 17.99
CA PHE A 277 7.37 4.01 19.13
C PHE A 277 7.49 3.18 20.41
N THR A 278 8.33 3.62 21.36
CA THR A 278 8.51 2.93 22.65
C THR A 278 7.93 3.71 23.83
N SER A 279 7.41 4.92 23.58
CA SER A 279 6.81 5.81 24.58
C SER A 279 5.43 5.28 25.03
N GLU A 280 5.45 4.26 25.89
CA GLU A 280 4.42 4.07 26.89
C GLU A 280 5.03 4.56 28.21
N TYR A 281 4.37 5.49 28.92
CA TYR A 281 4.80 6.16 30.17
C TYR A 281 5.56 7.50 30.02
N ASN A 282 4.90 8.53 29.49
CA ASN A 282 4.89 9.82 30.21
C ASN A 282 3.65 10.65 29.90
N ASN A 283 2.71 10.66 30.86
CA ASN A 283 1.58 11.59 30.90
C ASN A 283 2.10 13.00 31.22
N GLN A 284 2.75 13.68 30.28
CA GLN A 284 2.88 15.15 30.24
C GLN A 284 3.72 15.58 29.02
N SER A 285 3.04 15.85 27.91
CA SER A 285 3.29 16.92 26.92
C SER A 285 2.93 16.44 25.52
N VAL A 286 2.28 17.32 24.76
CA VAL A 286 1.86 17.12 23.36
C VAL A 286 3.09 17.28 22.46
N CYS A 287 4.09 16.43 22.64
CA CYS A 287 5.18 16.31 21.69
C CYS A 287 4.79 15.29 20.62
N VAL A 288 5.08 15.61 19.36
CA VAL A 288 5.01 14.65 18.26
C VAL A 288 6.20 13.71 18.49
N ASP A 289 5.98 12.63 19.26
CA ASP A 289 7.07 11.70 19.60
C ASP A 289 7.68 11.17 18.29
N GLU A 290 8.98 11.42 18.10
CA GLU A 290 9.72 10.81 17.02
C GLU A 290 9.74 9.29 17.24
N PRO A 291 9.58 8.47 16.19
CA PRO A 291 9.65 7.04 16.34
C PRO A 291 11.02 6.65 16.88
N ALA A 292 11.05 5.76 17.86
CA ALA A 292 12.28 5.19 18.37
C ALA A 292 13.05 4.58 17.20
N CYS A 293 12.44 3.72 16.39
CA CYS A 293 13.08 3.15 15.20
C CYS A 293 12.18 3.30 13.98
N ILE A 294 12.79 3.39 12.80
CA ILE A 294 12.08 3.27 11.53
C ILE A 294 12.68 2.08 10.80
N PHE A 295 11.83 1.15 10.40
CA PHE A 295 12.23 -0.01 9.62
C PHE A 295 11.72 0.10 8.19
N CYS A 296 12.53 -0.34 7.23
CA CYS A 296 12.12 -0.50 5.84
C CYS A 296 12.07 -1.99 5.54
N PHE A 297 10.89 -2.49 5.18
CA PHE A 297 10.69 -3.87 4.79
C PHE A 297 10.19 -3.94 3.36
N PHE A 298 10.74 -4.88 2.60
CA PHE A 298 10.24 -5.17 1.28
C PHE A 298 10.38 -6.65 0.95
N SER A 299 9.50 -7.13 0.07
CA SER A 299 9.34 -8.55 -0.22
C SER A 299 9.28 -8.81 -1.72
N LEU A 300 10.13 -9.75 -2.13
CA LEU A 300 10.13 -10.42 -3.43
C LEU A 300 9.45 -11.79 -3.25
N PRO A 301 9.09 -12.50 -4.33
CA PRO A 301 8.28 -13.71 -4.22
C PRO A 301 8.92 -14.79 -3.35
N THR A 302 10.24 -14.88 -3.26
CA THR A 302 10.93 -15.92 -2.48
C THR A 302 11.71 -15.37 -1.29
N THR A 303 11.87 -14.05 -1.18
CA THR A 303 12.69 -13.45 -0.11
C THR A 303 12.18 -12.09 0.34
N GLY A 304 12.10 -11.88 1.65
CA GLY A 304 11.88 -10.59 2.27
C GLY A 304 13.14 -10.02 2.92
N TYR A 305 13.29 -8.70 2.93
CA TYR A 305 14.42 -8.00 3.55
C TYR A 305 13.91 -6.92 4.51
N LEU A 306 14.45 -6.90 5.72
CA LEU A 306 14.15 -5.91 6.76
C LEU A 306 15.39 -5.10 7.09
N TYR A 307 15.31 -3.78 6.92
CA TYR A 307 16.38 -2.83 7.26
C TYR A 307 15.98 -1.96 8.44
N SER A 308 16.96 -1.64 9.29
CA SER A 308 16.88 -0.51 10.23
C SER A 308 17.36 0.75 9.53
N LEU A 309 16.67 1.87 9.76
CA LEU A 309 17.10 3.20 9.31
C LEU A 309 17.65 4.06 10.47
N ARG A 310 17.77 3.50 11.69
CA ARG A 310 18.27 4.22 12.86
C ARG A 310 19.78 4.08 12.98
N GLY A 311 20.49 5.20 13.16
CA GLY A 311 21.94 5.22 13.36
C GLY A 311 22.76 4.84 12.12
N GLY A 312 22.10 4.77 10.95
CA GLY A 312 22.62 4.21 9.71
C GLY A 312 21.58 3.32 9.04
N VAL A 313 21.91 2.80 7.86
CA VAL A 313 21.05 1.83 7.15
C VAL A 313 21.70 0.46 7.23
N GLU A 314 21.05 -0.46 7.93
CA GLU A 314 21.57 -1.79 8.21
C GLU A 314 20.53 -2.86 7.88
N LEU A 315 20.94 -3.93 7.20
CA LEU A 315 20.10 -5.11 6.97
C LEU A 315 20.00 -5.90 8.27
N LEU A 316 18.81 -5.95 8.86
CA LEU A 316 18.54 -6.69 10.09
C LEU A 316 18.25 -8.16 9.84
N SER A 317 17.41 -8.47 8.84
CA SER A 317 16.95 -9.83 8.60
C SER A 317 16.65 -10.07 7.13
N ALA A 318 16.92 -11.29 6.66
CA ALA A 318 16.43 -11.82 5.40
C ALA A 318 15.50 -13.01 5.69
N TYR A 319 14.34 -13.02 5.06
CA TYR A 319 13.29 -14.03 5.23
C TYR A 319 13.21 -14.88 3.99
N GLN A 320 13.50 -16.17 4.10
CA GLN A 320 13.37 -17.11 2.97
C GLN A 320 11.99 -17.76 3.03
N TYR A 321 11.24 -17.65 1.93
CA TYR A 321 9.91 -18.25 1.82
C TYR A 321 10.01 -19.63 1.19
N PRO A 322 9.27 -20.63 1.70
CA PRO A 322 9.27 -21.97 1.12
C PRO A 322 8.54 -22.02 -0.23
N GLU A 323 7.67 -21.05 -0.50
CA GLU A 323 6.87 -20.93 -1.72
C GLU A 323 6.78 -19.46 -2.15
N LYS A 324 6.32 -19.20 -3.38
CA LYS A 324 6.12 -17.83 -3.88
C LYS A 324 5.09 -17.11 -2.99
N ALA A 325 5.54 -16.03 -2.35
CA ALA A 325 4.72 -15.13 -1.55
C ALA A 325 3.88 -14.21 -2.46
N LEU A 326 2.63 -13.98 -2.05
CA LEU A 326 1.70 -13.06 -2.69
C LEU A 326 1.71 -11.69 -2.00
N GLU A 327 1.71 -11.70 -0.67
CA GLU A 327 1.74 -10.49 0.14
C GLU A 327 2.44 -10.74 1.48
N ALA A 328 3.14 -9.74 1.99
CA ALA A 328 3.78 -9.79 3.30
C ALA A 328 3.51 -8.48 4.08
N VAL A 329 3.09 -8.58 5.35
CA VAL A 329 2.87 -7.43 6.24
C VAL A 329 3.71 -7.57 7.51
N LEU A 330 4.46 -6.51 7.80
CA LEU A 330 5.31 -6.40 8.97
C LEU A 330 4.51 -5.83 10.15
N THR A 331 4.75 -6.37 11.34
CA THR A 331 4.29 -5.81 12.61
C THR A 331 5.48 -5.66 13.57
N ASP A 332 5.23 -5.14 14.77
CA ASP A 332 6.24 -4.97 15.82
C ASP A 332 6.91 -6.29 16.23
N HIS A 333 6.16 -7.39 16.15
CA HIS A 333 6.52 -8.69 16.72
C HIS A 333 6.58 -9.84 15.71
N LEU A 334 5.83 -9.73 14.62
CA LEU A 334 5.68 -10.79 13.63
C LEU A 334 5.70 -10.25 12.20
N LEU A 335 6.18 -11.08 11.28
CA LEU A 335 6.00 -10.89 9.86
C LEU A 335 4.98 -11.92 9.38
N HIS A 336 3.91 -11.44 8.77
CA HIS A 336 2.85 -12.28 8.19
C HIS A 336 3.03 -12.35 6.68
N VAL A 337 3.07 -13.55 6.12
CA VAL A 337 3.31 -13.78 4.69
C VAL A 337 2.24 -14.71 4.15
N ILE A 338 1.56 -14.29 3.09
CA ILE A 338 0.68 -15.15 2.29
C ILE A 338 1.54 -15.84 1.24
N THR A 339 1.55 -17.17 1.28
CA THR A 339 1.93 -18.05 0.17
C THR A 339 0.65 -18.76 -0.31
N ASN A 340 0.65 -20.09 -0.42
CA ASN A 340 -0.55 -20.93 -0.33
C ASN A 340 -1.20 -21.00 1.07
N ALA A 341 -0.54 -20.42 2.08
CA ALA A 341 -0.94 -20.44 3.48
C ALA A 341 -0.54 -19.11 4.13
N LEU A 342 -1.11 -18.82 5.30
CA LEU A 342 -0.60 -17.75 6.16
C LEU A 342 0.58 -18.27 6.97
N GLN A 343 1.76 -17.74 6.69
CA GLN A 343 3.00 -18.01 7.42
C GLN A 343 3.33 -16.85 8.35
N CYS A 344 3.80 -17.18 9.55
CA CYS A 344 4.21 -16.18 10.55
C CYS A 344 5.69 -16.38 10.88
N PHE A 345 6.49 -15.33 10.79
CA PHE A 345 7.90 -15.33 11.14
C PHE A 345 8.18 -14.40 12.31
N SER A 346 9.20 -14.70 13.10
CA SER A 346 9.71 -13.78 14.12
C SER A 346 10.39 -12.56 13.47
N VAL A 347 10.31 -11.41 14.12
CA VAL A 347 10.96 -10.17 13.65
C VAL A 347 11.81 -9.55 14.75
N ARG A 348 12.72 -8.66 14.33
CA ARG A 348 13.68 -8.02 15.24
C ARG A 348 13.27 -6.60 15.65
N CYS A 349 12.15 -6.08 15.14
CA CYS A 349 11.74 -4.68 15.32
C CYS A 349 11.69 -4.25 16.79
N ALA A 350 10.86 -4.93 17.60
CA ALA A 350 10.73 -4.63 19.02
C ALA A 350 12.04 -4.81 19.81
N ALA A 351 12.81 -5.86 19.51
CA ALA A 351 14.08 -6.13 20.19
C ALA A 351 15.15 -5.08 19.88
N VAL A 352 15.19 -4.58 18.63
CA VAL A 352 16.08 -3.48 18.24
C VAL A 352 15.67 -2.22 18.98
N ALA A 353 14.40 -1.82 18.93
CA ALA A 353 13.96 -0.59 19.58
C ALA A 353 14.14 -0.59 21.09
N ALA A 354 13.84 -1.70 21.76
CA ALA A 354 14.03 -1.83 23.20
C ALA A 354 15.50 -1.66 23.61
N ARG A 355 16.46 -2.14 22.80
CA ARG A 355 17.89 -1.92 23.03
C ARG A 355 18.34 -0.48 22.77
N VAL A 356 17.63 0.25 21.92
CA VAL A 356 17.99 1.65 21.70
C VAL A 356 17.45 2.55 22.80
N GLU A 357 16.32 2.19 23.39
CA GLU A 357 15.82 2.85 24.60
C GLU A 357 16.66 2.50 25.83
N ASP A 358 16.99 1.22 26.01
CA ASP A 358 17.83 0.73 27.10
C ASP A 358 18.98 -0.17 26.56
N PRO A 359 20.19 0.37 26.39
CA PRO A 359 21.35 -0.39 25.93
C PRO A 359 21.76 -1.54 26.85
N TYR A 360 21.31 -1.54 28.11
CA TYR A 360 21.64 -2.55 29.13
C TYR A 360 20.43 -3.42 29.50
N ILE A 361 19.41 -3.48 28.63
CA ILE A 361 18.16 -4.24 28.83
C ILE A 361 18.38 -5.72 29.14
N ASP A 362 19.48 -6.28 28.65
CA ASP A 362 19.91 -7.66 28.87
C ASP A 362 20.56 -7.77 30.26
N THR A 363 19.77 -8.22 31.24
CA THR A 363 20.16 -8.45 32.64
C THR A 363 19.90 -9.91 33.03
N THR A 364 20.24 -10.29 34.27
CA THR A 364 19.88 -11.62 34.81
C THR A 364 18.36 -11.83 34.94
N MET A 365 17.57 -10.75 34.99
CA MET A 365 16.12 -10.78 35.21
C MET A 365 15.29 -10.47 33.96
N ARG A 366 15.92 -9.98 32.89
CA ARG A 366 15.28 -9.59 31.62
C ARG A 366 16.24 -9.87 30.47
N ALA A 367 15.78 -10.51 29.41
CA ALA A 367 16.60 -10.74 28.21
C ALA A 367 15.79 -10.46 26.95
N CYS A 368 16.39 -9.71 26.03
CA CYS A 368 15.96 -9.53 24.66
C CYS A 368 16.68 -10.55 23.77
N PRO A 369 16.00 -11.14 22.76
CA PRO A 369 16.65 -12.05 21.82
C PRO A 369 17.90 -11.40 21.19
N PRO A 370 19.06 -12.09 21.13
CA PRO A 370 20.26 -11.55 20.51
C PRO A 370 20.03 -11.15 19.06
N CYS A 371 20.67 -10.09 18.58
CA CYS A 371 20.62 -9.69 17.17
C CYS A 371 21.26 -10.72 16.23
N THR A 372 22.02 -11.69 16.74
CA THR A 372 22.58 -12.79 15.94
C THR A 372 21.62 -13.97 15.80
N LEU A 373 20.53 -14.03 16.57
CA LEU A 373 19.60 -15.16 16.55
C LEU A 373 18.82 -15.18 15.23
N GLU A 374 18.89 -16.29 14.50
CA GLU A 374 18.18 -16.45 13.21
C GLU A 374 16.67 -16.19 13.37
N VAL A 375 16.06 -15.63 12.31
CA VAL A 375 14.60 -15.53 12.24
C VAL A 375 14.00 -16.91 12.01
N CYS A 376 12.84 -17.16 12.62
CA CYS A 376 12.22 -18.47 12.65
C CYS A 376 10.81 -18.39 12.11
N ALA A 377 10.36 -19.44 11.42
CA ALA A 377 8.95 -19.63 11.14
C ALA A 377 8.26 -20.14 12.42
N LEU A 378 7.17 -19.49 12.82
CA LEU A 378 6.44 -19.81 14.05
C LEU A 378 5.15 -20.57 13.77
N ARG A 379 4.63 -20.47 12.54
CA ARG A 379 3.44 -21.19 12.11
C ARG A 379 3.24 -21.11 10.60
N MET A 380 2.58 -22.13 10.08
CA MET A 380 1.84 -22.11 8.82
C MET A 380 0.37 -22.48 9.06
N GLN A 381 -0.58 -21.70 8.55
CA GLN A 381 -2.01 -21.98 8.63
C GLN A 381 -2.62 -21.93 7.24
N LEU A 382 -3.27 -23.02 6.83
CA LEU A 382 -3.93 -23.13 5.52
C LEU A 382 -5.26 -22.38 5.52
N PHE A 383 -5.50 -21.68 4.41
CA PHE A 383 -6.74 -20.98 4.09
C PHE A 383 -6.99 -21.14 2.59
N ILE A 384 -8.26 -21.15 2.17
CA ILE A 384 -8.63 -21.37 0.77
C ILE A 384 -8.73 -20.02 0.07
N GLY A 385 -7.89 -19.82 -0.96
CA GLY A 385 -8.00 -18.65 -1.84
C GLY A 385 -7.59 -17.32 -1.21
N LEU A 386 -6.58 -17.33 -0.33
CA LEU A 386 -6.03 -16.08 0.22
C LEU A 386 -5.46 -15.19 -0.88
N ARG A 387 -5.82 -13.92 -0.85
CA ARG A 387 -5.38 -12.93 -1.84
C ARG A 387 -4.58 -11.80 -1.24
N SER A 388 -5.03 -11.30 -0.09
CA SER A 388 -4.44 -10.13 0.52
C SER A 388 -4.61 -10.12 2.02
N LEU A 389 -3.73 -9.40 2.71
CA LEU A 389 -3.81 -9.20 4.15
C LEU A 389 -3.51 -7.76 4.55
N CYS A 390 -4.08 -7.33 5.66
CA CYS A 390 -3.62 -6.14 6.36
C CYS A 390 -3.66 -6.36 7.88
N VAL A 391 -3.05 -5.45 8.63
CA VAL A 391 -3.01 -5.51 10.09
C VAL A 391 -3.62 -4.25 10.67
N TYR A 392 -4.43 -4.41 11.71
CA TYR A 392 -4.95 -3.30 12.51
C TYR A 392 -5.00 -3.67 13.99
N GLY A 393 -4.30 -2.90 14.81
CA GLY A 393 -4.15 -3.19 16.23
C GLY A 393 -3.61 -4.61 16.43
N ARG A 394 -4.42 -5.47 17.08
CA ARG A 394 -4.09 -6.87 17.35
C ARG A 394 -4.72 -7.86 16.37
N HIS A 395 -5.26 -7.38 15.25
CA HIS A 395 -5.98 -8.18 14.27
C HIS A 395 -5.19 -8.27 12.97
N VAL A 396 -5.08 -9.49 12.44
CA VAL A 396 -4.69 -9.75 11.05
C VAL A 396 -5.98 -9.96 10.26
N VAL A 397 -6.24 -9.08 9.29
CA VAL A 397 -7.41 -9.16 8.41
C VAL A 397 -6.98 -9.83 7.12
N LEU A 398 -7.73 -10.85 6.71
CA LEU A 398 -7.45 -11.65 5.52
C LEU A 398 -8.59 -11.50 4.53
N LEU A 399 -8.24 -11.25 3.27
CA LEU A 399 -9.15 -11.35 2.14
C LEU A 399 -8.96 -12.70 1.45
N SER A 400 -10.04 -13.47 1.41
CA SER A 400 -10.12 -14.76 0.73
C SER A 400 -11.16 -14.69 -0.37
N THR A 401 -10.80 -15.14 -1.57
CA THR A 401 -11.72 -15.27 -2.70
C THR A 401 -11.73 -16.72 -3.15
N ALA A 402 -12.90 -17.34 -3.31
CA ALA A 402 -12.97 -18.63 -3.96
C ALA A 402 -12.52 -18.46 -5.42
N ASP A 403 -11.44 -19.13 -5.83
CA ASP A 403 -10.89 -19.03 -7.18
C ASP A 403 -11.98 -19.26 -8.23
N THR A 404 -12.32 -18.21 -8.98
CA THR A 404 -12.91 -18.33 -10.31
C THR A 404 -11.82 -17.93 -11.30
N GLU A 405 -10.95 -18.91 -11.59
CA GLU A 405 -9.84 -18.82 -12.54
C GLU A 405 -8.66 -17.90 -12.13
N THR A 406 -7.45 -18.45 -12.19
CA THR A 406 -6.24 -17.65 -12.06
C THR A 406 -6.09 -16.72 -13.29
N PRO A 407 -5.48 -15.52 -13.17
CA PRO A 407 -5.22 -14.65 -14.32
C PRO A 407 -4.45 -15.37 -15.45
N GLU A 408 -3.54 -16.29 -15.08
CA GLU A 408 -2.81 -17.13 -16.03
C GLU A 408 -3.71 -18.09 -16.83
N GLU A 409 -4.78 -18.60 -16.21
CA GLU A 409 -5.77 -19.44 -16.90
C GLU A 409 -6.68 -18.61 -17.81
N ALA A 410 -7.04 -17.39 -17.42
CA ALA A 410 -7.80 -16.48 -18.27
C ALA A 410 -7.02 -16.11 -19.55
N GLU A 411 -5.71 -15.84 -19.44
CA GLU A 411 -4.83 -15.60 -20.59
C GLU A 411 -4.63 -16.84 -21.47
N ARG A 412 -4.44 -18.03 -20.87
CA ARG A 412 -4.38 -19.30 -21.62
C ARG A 412 -5.69 -19.62 -22.32
N THR A 413 -6.82 -19.29 -21.72
CA THR A 413 -8.16 -19.52 -22.28
C THR A 413 -8.46 -18.50 -23.40
N ALA A 414 -8.00 -17.25 -23.26
CA ALA A 414 -8.03 -16.24 -24.31
C ALA A 414 -7.13 -16.61 -25.51
N GLN A 415 -5.90 -17.09 -25.26
CA GLN A 415 -4.99 -17.58 -26.30
C GLN A 415 -5.53 -18.83 -27.00
N ARG A 416 -6.12 -19.78 -26.26
CA ARG A 416 -6.80 -20.94 -26.84
C ARG A 416 -7.97 -20.51 -27.72
N ARG A 417 -8.83 -19.59 -27.26
CA ARG A 417 -9.93 -19.04 -28.06
C ARG A 417 -9.43 -18.32 -29.33
N SER A 418 -8.31 -17.61 -29.25
CA SER A 418 -7.68 -16.97 -30.42
C SER A 418 -7.14 -17.99 -31.45
N MET A 419 -6.68 -19.17 -31.04
CA MET A 419 -6.22 -20.23 -31.95
C MET A 419 -7.37 -20.95 -32.67
N TYR A 420 -8.55 -21.03 -32.06
CA TYR A 420 -9.73 -21.60 -32.71
C TYR A 420 -10.33 -20.67 -33.79
N VAL A 421 -10.23 -19.34 -33.63
CA VAL A 421 -10.72 -18.36 -34.61
C VAL A 421 -9.83 -18.27 -35.86
N SER A 422 -8.52 -18.55 -35.73
CA SER A 422 -7.60 -18.56 -36.87
C SER A 422 -7.70 -19.82 -37.75
N HIS A 423 -8.25 -20.93 -37.22
CA HIS A 423 -8.51 -22.14 -38.04
C HIS A 423 -9.78 -22.05 -38.89
N THR A 424 -10.79 -21.26 -38.50
CA THR A 424 -12.02 -21.06 -39.29
C THR A 424 -11.87 -20.09 -40.45
N HIS A 425 -10.80 -19.28 -40.48
CA HIS A 425 -10.55 -18.31 -41.55
C HIS A 425 -9.66 -18.82 -42.71
N MET A 426 -9.12 -20.05 -42.63
CA MET A 426 -8.23 -20.61 -43.66
C MET A 426 -8.86 -21.65 -44.61
N THR A 427 -10.17 -21.93 -44.52
CA THR A 427 -10.82 -22.99 -45.34
C THR A 427 -11.73 -22.49 -46.47
N HIS A 428 -11.69 -21.22 -46.87
CA HIS A 428 -12.49 -20.74 -48.01
C HIS A 428 -11.72 -19.83 -48.97
N THR A 429 -10.75 -20.39 -49.70
CA THR A 429 -10.36 -19.87 -51.03
C THR A 429 -9.75 -20.99 -51.88
N HIS A 430 -10.57 -21.72 -52.62
CA HIS A 430 -10.15 -22.33 -53.88
C HIS A 430 -11.25 -22.12 -54.93
N THR A 431 -11.05 -21.10 -55.75
CA THR A 431 -11.77 -20.80 -56.98
C THR A 431 -11.40 -21.83 -58.05
N HIS A 432 -12.40 -22.51 -58.63
CA HIS A 432 -12.24 -23.25 -59.88
C HIS A 432 -12.96 -22.50 -61.01
N THR A 433 -12.16 -22.04 -61.96
CA THR A 433 -12.51 -21.67 -63.33
C THR A 433 -12.81 -22.90 -64.17
N HIS A 434 -13.80 -22.85 -65.08
CA HIS A 434 -13.80 -23.41 -66.45
C HIS A 434 -15.24 -23.36 -67.04
N THR A 435 -15.52 -22.43 -67.97
CA THR A 435 -15.57 -22.55 -69.45
C THR A 435 -16.80 -23.25 -70.02
N GLU A 436 -17.57 -22.46 -70.77
CA GLU A 436 -18.59 -22.86 -71.73
C GLU A 436 -18.07 -23.84 -72.79
N THR A 437 -18.92 -24.77 -73.23
CA THR A 437 -18.99 -25.25 -74.62
C THR A 437 -20.31 -25.99 -74.86
N GLN A 438 -21.02 -25.57 -75.91
CA GLN A 438 -22.23 -26.16 -76.50
C GLN A 438 -21.94 -27.53 -77.15
N THR A 439 -22.80 -28.55 -77.08
CA THR A 439 -23.81 -29.07 -78.06
C THR A 439 -23.75 -30.63 -78.04
N PRO A 440 -24.60 -31.43 -78.72
CA PRO A 440 -26.07 -31.40 -78.89
C PRO A 440 -26.73 -32.78 -78.56
N ALA A 441 -28.05 -32.81 -78.36
CA ALA A 441 -29.03 -33.82 -78.84
C ALA A 441 -30.38 -33.59 -78.15
#